data_AF-S7XKF8-F1
#
_entry.id   AF-S7XKF8-F1
#
_cell.length_a   1.000
_cell.length_b   1.000
_cell.length_c   1.000
_cell.angle_alpha   90.00
_cell.angle_beta   90.00
_cell.angle_gamma   90.00
#
_symmetry.space_group_name_H-M   'P 1'
#
loop_
_entity.id
_entity.type
_entity.pdbx_description
1 polymer ?
#
loop_
_entity_poly.entity_id
_entity_poly.type
_entity_poly.pdbx_seq_one_letter_code
_entity_poly.pdbx_strand_id
1 'polypeptide(L)'
;RDIYECRIIGQFNNEFIILSNKEKIFIIDQHAIHERIRYEKITRIYIEENNNMYNIFKIDKIIDERNKSIACSNAIKFGDKLNLFQIKNLILGFKECKYPFKCIHGRPTVISVIIKDKL
;
A
#
# COMPACT_ATOMS: atom_id res chain seq x y z
N ARG A 1 -5.51 -11.31 -8.74
CA ARG A 1 -6.96 -11.06 -8.60
C ARG A 1 -7.45 -11.49 -7.22
N ASP A 2 -6.88 -12.54 -6.65
CA ASP A 2 -7.36 -13.22 -5.43
C ASP A 2 -7.34 -12.35 -4.15
N ILE A 3 -6.39 -11.42 -4.02
CA ILE A 3 -6.29 -10.52 -2.85
C ILE A 3 -7.43 -9.51 -2.75
N TYR A 4 -8.06 -9.15 -3.87
CA TYR A 4 -9.12 -8.13 -3.90
C TYR A 4 -10.47 -8.64 -3.34
N GLU A 5 -10.60 -9.96 -3.23
CA GLU A 5 -11.77 -10.69 -2.71
C GLU A 5 -11.48 -11.37 -1.36
N CYS A 6 -10.52 -10.85 -0.60
CA CYS A 6 -10.19 -11.38 0.72
C CYS A 6 -10.99 -10.70 1.84
N ARG A 7 -11.23 -11.46 2.91
CA ARG A 7 -11.74 -10.94 4.18
C ARG A 7 -10.58 -10.33 4.97
N ILE A 8 -10.82 -9.19 5.61
CA ILE A 8 -9.92 -8.63 6.62
C ILE A 8 -9.99 -9.52 7.87
N ILE A 9 -8.85 -10.10 8.24
CA ILE A 9 -8.72 -10.87 9.49
C ILE A 9 -8.40 -9.93 10.65
N GLY A 10 -7.45 -9.02 10.45
CA GLY A 10 -7.09 -8.02 11.46
C GLY A 10 -5.68 -7.50 11.28
N GLN A 11 -5.20 -6.82 12.32
CA GLN A 11 -3.82 -6.36 12.43
C GLN A 11 -3.00 -7.37 13.23
N PHE A 12 -1.77 -7.63 12.80
CA PHE A 12 -0.79 -8.46 13.50
C PHE A 12 0.44 -7.62 13.87
N ASN A 13 0.89 -7.76 15.12
CA ASN A 13 2.06 -7.07 15.69
C ASN A 13 2.10 -5.54 15.48
N ASN A 14 0.96 -4.87 15.32
CA ASN A 14 0.87 -3.45 14.95
C ASN A 14 1.68 -3.04 13.70
N GLU A 15 1.99 -4.00 12.83
CA GLU A 15 2.88 -3.81 11.67
C GLU A 15 2.25 -4.33 10.38
N PHE A 16 1.42 -5.37 10.49
CA PHE A 16 0.87 -6.07 9.33
C PHE A 16 -0.65 -6.10 9.34
N ILE A 17 -1.25 -5.97 8.17
CA ILE A 17 -2.66 -6.30 7.94
C ILE A 17 -2.76 -7.67 7.31
N ILE A 18 -3.57 -8.53 7.92
CA ILE A 18 -3.81 -9.88 7.46
C ILE A 18 -5.14 -9.93 6.71
N LEU A 19 -5.09 -10.39 5.47
CA LEU A 19 -6.25 -10.74 4.67
C LEU A 19 -6.25 -12.24 4.39
N SER A 20 -7.42 -12.85 4.27
CA SER A 20 -7.49 -14.25 3.83
C SER A 20 -8.66 -14.52 2.89
N ASN A 21 -8.48 -15.54 2.06
CA ASN A 21 -9.56 -16.21 1.34
C ASN A 21 -9.46 -17.73 1.59
N LYS A 22 -10.18 -18.53 0.80
CA LYS A 22 -10.23 -20.00 0.96
C LYS A 22 -8.90 -20.70 0.68
N GLU A 23 -7.97 -20.06 -0.03
CA GLU A 23 -6.74 -20.70 -0.54
C GLU A 23 -5.47 -20.07 0.01
N LYS A 24 -5.51 -18.79 0.38
CA LYS A 24 -4.32 -17.99 0.69
C LYS A 24 -4.56 -17.05 1.87
N ILE A 25 -3.49 -16.82 2.61
CA ILE A 25 -3.35 -15.70 3.55
C ILE A 25 -2.42 -14.68 2.91
N PHE A 26 -2.82 -13.42 2.94
CA PHE A 26 -2.02 -12.29 2.51
C PHE A 26 -1.61 -11.46 3.72
N ILE A 27 -0.33 -11.15 3.80
CA ILE A 27 0.28 -10.31 4.83
C ILE A 27 0.71 -9.03 4.14
N ILE A 28 0.14 -7.90 4.57
CA ILE A 28 0.40 -6.59 4.00
C ILE A 28 1.17 -5.76 5.03
N ASP A 29 2.34 -5.25 4.67
CA ASP A 29 3.08 -4.28 5.48
C ASP A 29 2.30 -2.96 5.51
N GLN A 30 1.77 -2.58 6.69
CA GLN A 30 0.87 -1.44 6.82
C GLN A 30 1.56 -0.10 6.56
N HIS A 31 2.85 0.01 6.88
CA HIS A 31 3.62 1.24 6.70
C HIS A 31 3.97 1.41 5.22
N ALA A 32 4.58 0.38 4.63
CA ALA A 32 5.06 0.41 3.26
C ALA A 32 3.91 0.60 2.26
N ILE A 33 2.75 -0.01 2.50
CA ILE A 33 1.59 0.18 1.64
C ILE A 33 0.99 1.58 1.79
N HIS A 34 0.92 2.11 3.00
CA HIS A 34 0.37 3.45 3.22
C HIS A 34 1.27 4.52 2.60
N GLU A 35 2.59 4.39 2.70
CA GLU A 35 3.55 5.23 1.98
C GLU A 35 3.31 5.18 0.47
N ARG A 36 3.13 3.99 -0.10
CA ARG A 36 2.87 3.82 -1.54
C ARG A 36 1.58 4.51 -1.98
N ILE A 37 0.48 4.30 -1.25
CA ILE A 37 -0.81 4.94 -1.54
C ILE A 37 -0.68 6.47 -1.52
N ARG A 38 -0.01 7.01 -0.49
CA ARG A 38 0.20 8.46 -0.35
C ARG A 38 1.07 9.01 -1.47
N TYR A 39 2.19 8.35 -1.76
CA TYR A 39 3.10 8.74 -2.83
C TYR A 39 2.38 8.81 -4.17
N GLU A 40 1.60 7.78 -4.53
CA GLU A 40 0.86 7.78 -5.79
C GLU A 40 -0.17 8.91 -5.84
N LYS A 41 -0.87 9.17 -4.73
CA LYS A 41 -1.84 10.26 -4.65
C LYS A 41 -1.19 11.63 -4.87
N ILE A 42 -0.07 11.91 -4.19
CA ILE A 42 0.67 13.18 -4.31
C ILE A 42 1.19 13.35 -5.74
N THR A 43 1.81 12.30 -6.27
CA THR A 43 2.35 12.29 -7.64
C THR A 43 1.25 12.48 -8.68
N ARG A 44 0.08 11.88 -8.49
CA ARG A 44 -1.07 12.06 -9.38
C ARG A 44 -1.55 13.50 -9.40
N ILE A 45 -1.74 14.12 -8.24
CA ILE A 45 -2.16 15.53 -8.12
C ILE A 45 -1.14 16.43 -8.84
N TYR A 46 0.16 16.21 -8.61
CA TYR A 46 1.22 16.97 -9.28
C TYR A 46 1.13 16.87 -10.81
N ILE A 47 0.92 15.67 -11.36
CA ILE A 47 0.81 15.46 -12.81
C ILE A 47 -0.44 16.14 -13.39
N GLU A 48 -1.57 16.04 -12.69
CA GLU A 48 -2.85 16.65 -13.09
C GLU A 48 -2.77 18.19 -13.09
N GLU A 49 -2.12 18.79 -12.08
CA GLU A 49 -1.92 20.24 -11.99
C GLU A 49 -0.99 20.80 -13.09
N ASN A 50 -0.06 19.98 -13.61
CA ASN A 50 0.96 20.42 -14.57
C ASN A 50 0.67 20.03 -16.04
N ASN A 51 -0.60 19.73 -16.39
CA ASN A 51 -1.10 19.51 -17.76
C ASN A 51 -0.20 18.63 -18.67
N ASN A 52 -0.02 17.35 -18.26
CA ASN A 52 0.33 16.20 -19.12
C ASN A 52 1.51 16.38 -20.11
N MET A 53 2.74 16.23 -19.62
CA MET A 53 3.83 15.62 -20.41
C MET A 53 4.78 14.74 -19.58
N TYR A 54 4.30 14.20 -18.46
CA TYR A 54 5.10 13.33 -17.60
C TYR A 54 4.37 12.01 -17.37
N ASN A 55 4.85 10.95 -18.02
CA ASN A 55 4.58 9.59 -17.54
C ASN A 55 5.03 9.51 -16.08
N ILE A 56 4.43 8.65 -15.25
CA ILE A 56 4.90 8.38 -13.86
C ILE A 56 6.42 8.12 -13.80
N PHE A 57 7.01 7.64 -14.90
CA PHE A 57 8.45 7.38 -15.07
C PHE A 57 9.32 8.59 -15.46
N LYS A 58 8.74 9.76 -15.73
CA LYS A 58 9.44 10.98 -16.19
C LYS A 58 9.38 12.13 -15.17
N ILE A 59 9.06 11.86 -13.90
CA ILE A 59 9.11 12.90 -12.86
C ILE A 59 10.58 13.27 -12.63
N ASP A 60 10.88 14.57 -12.57
CA ASP A 60 12.24 15.00 -12.23
C ASP A 60 12.66 14.42 -10.88
N LYS A 61 13.90 13.96 -10.79
CA LYS A 61 14.44 13.30 -9.60
C LYS A 61 14.21 14.11 -8.32
N ILE A 62 14.27 15.44 -8.41
CA ILE A 62 14.02 16.35 -7.28
C ILE A 62 12.58 16.23 -6.78
N ILE A 63 11.60 16.17 -7.69
CA ILE A 63 10.18 16.06 -7.36
C ILE A 63 9.88 14.66 -6.82
N ASP A 64 10.48 13.62 -7.40
CA ASP A 64 10.32 12.26 -6.91
C ASP A 64 10.81 12.10 -5.45
N GLU A 65 12.01 12.59 -5.15
CA GLU A 65 12.57 12.58 -3.79
C GLU A 65 11.73 13.41 -2.81
N ARG A 66 11.25 14.59 -3.24
CA ARG A 66 10.30 15.39 -2.46
C ARG A 66 9.02 14.62 -2.16
N ASN A 67 8.41 14.00 -3.16
CA ASN A 67 7.14 13.27 -2.99
C ASN A 67 7.31 12.04 -2.08
N LYS A 68 8.42 11.32 -2.20
CA LYS A 68 8.78 10.22 -1.27
C LYS A 68 8.90 10.73 0.18
N SER A 69 9.58 11.85 0.40
CA SER A 69 9.74 12.46 1.72
C SER A 69 8.39 12.87 2.35
N ILE A 70 7.51 13.50 1.56
CA ILE A 70 6.17 13.90 2.01
C ILE A 70 5.30 12.67 2.33
N ALA A 71 5.39 11.62 1.51
CA ALA A 71 4.66 10.37 1.73
C ALA A 71 5.06 9.70 3.05
N CYS A 72 6.37 9.63 3.35
CA CYS A 72 6.92 9.02 4.56
C CYS A 72 6.56 9.79 5.84
N SER A 73 6.65 11.13 5.80
CA SER A 73 6.46 11.99 6.97
C SER A 73 5.09 11.79 7.64
N ASN A 74 4.06 11.58 6.82
CA ASN A 74 2.66 11.44 7.25
C ASN A 74 2.10 10.01 7.07
N ALA A 75 2.96 9.02 6.89
CA ALA A 75 2.53 7.63 6.86
C ALA A 75 2.28 7.12 8.29
N ILE A 76 1.29 6.22 8.45
CA ILE A 76 1.21 5.22 9.53
C ILE A 76 2.62 4.76 9.86
N LYS A 77 3.00 4.90 11.12
CA LYS A 77 4.33 4.56 11.61
C LYS A 77 4.38 3.10 12.01
N PHE A 78 5.60 2.61 12.10
CA PHE A 78 5.88 1.29 12.63
C PHE A 78 5.35 1.20 14.07
N GLY A 79 4.57 0.16 14.38
CA GLY A 79 4.01 -0.06 15.71
C GLY A 79 2.67 0.64 15.98
N ASP A 80 2.11 1.39 15.01
CA ASP A 80 0.80 2.02 15.15
C ASP A 80 -0.31 0.97 15.22
N LYS A 81 -1.10 0.99 16.29
CA LYS A 81 -2.33 0.20 16.38
C LYS A 81 -3.44 0.85 15.54
N LEU A 82 -4.03 0.10 14.62
CA LEU A 82 -5.09 0.58 13.75
C LEU A 82 -6.45 0.04 14.19
N ASN A 83 -7.45 0.92 14.20
CA ASN A 83 -8.84 0.51 14.37
C ASN A 83 -9.42 -0.04 13.04
N LEU A 84 -10.57 -0.69 13.11
CA LEU A 84 -11.20 -1.31 11.94
C LEU A 84 -11.50 -0.31 10.80
N PHE A 85 -11.82 0.94 11.12
CA PHE A 85 -12.06 1.98 10.11
C PHE A 85 -10.77 2.35 9.38
N GLN A 86 -9.67 2.54 10.10
CA GLN A 86 -8.34 2.79 9.53
C GLN A 86 -7.87 1.63 8.66
N ILE A 87 -8.06 0.38 9.12
CA ILE A 87 -7.73 -0.82 8.32
C ILE A 87 -8.56 -0.85 7.04
N LYS A 88 -9.88 -0.62 7.12
CA LYS A 88 -10.75 -0.58 5.94
C LYS A 88 -10.32 0.48 4.93
N ASN A 89 -9.98 1.68 5.39
CA ASN A 89 -9.50 2.76 4.52
C ASN A 89 -8.16 2.42 3.88
N LEU A 90 -7.24 1.79 4.63
CA LEU A 90 -5.96 1.34 4.10
C LEU A 90 -6.16 0.30 3.00
N ILE A 91 -7.06 -0.65 3.22
CA ILE A 91 -7.40 -1.67 2.21
C ILE A 91 -8.12 -1.05 1.01
N LEU A 92 -9.01 -0.08 1.20
CA LEU A 92 -9.63 0.63 0.08
C LEU A 92 -8.57 1.36 -0.76
N GLY A 93 -7.65 2.09 -0.12
CA GLY A 93 -6.53 2.73 -0.80
C GLY A 93 -5.61 1.72 -1.49
N PHE A 94 -5.35 0.56 -0.88
CA PHE A 94 -4.62 -0.54 -1.52
C PHE A 94 -5.30 -0.97 -2.83
N LYS A 95 -6.64 -1.06 -2.84
CA LYS A 95 -7.39 -1.48 -4.02
C LYS A 95 -7.35 -0.46 -5.16
N GLU A 96 -7.31 0.83 -4.82
CA GLU A 96 -7.24 1.94 -5.78
C GLU A 96 -5.82 2.27 -6.25
N CYS A 97 -4.81 1.82 -5.49
CA CYS A 97 -3.41 2.03 -5.79
C CYS A 97 -2.98 1.25 -7.04
N LYS A 98 -2.24 1.92 -7.93
CA LYS A 98 -1.80 1.39 -9.22
C LYS A 98 -0.68 0.36 -9.08
N TYR A 99 0.25 0.59 -8.15
CA TYR A 99 1.39 -0.31 -7.89
C TYR A 99 1.44 -0.77 -6.42
N PRO A 100 0.40 -1.47 -5.94
CA PRO A 100 0.23 -1.73 -4.52
C PRO A 100 1.10 -2.87 -4.00
N PHE A 101 1.81 -3.60 -4.87
CA PHE A 101 2.65 -4.76 -4.52
C PHE A 101 4.13 -4.41 -4.33
N LYS A 102 4.52 -3.15 -4.55
CA LYS A 102 5.91 -2.70 -4.45
C LYS A 102 5.95 -1.37 -3.72
N CYS A 103 6.71 -1.25 -2.63
CA CYS A 103 6.85 0.00 -1.88
C CYS A 103 7.65 1.04 -2.68
N ILE A 104 7.66 2.30 -2.23
CA ILE A 104 8.36 3.41 -2.90
C ILE A 104 9.88 3.19 -3.05
N HIS A 105 10.46 2.27 -2.28
CA HIS A 105 11.87 1.87 -2.31
C HIS A 105 12.12 0.56 -3.06
N GLY A 106 11.07 -0.10 -3.57
CA GLY A 106 11.18 -1.28 -4.41
C GLY A 106 10.98 -2.64 -3.74
N ARG A 107 10.80 -2.69 -2.41
CA ARG A 107 10.51 -3.93 -1.65
C ARG A 107 9.05 -4.37 -1.84
N PRO A 108 8.73 -5.67 -1.72
CA PRO A 108 7.33 -6.12 -1.73
C PRO A 108 6.58 -5.55 -0.52
N THR A 109 5.35 -5.11 -0.75
CA THR A 109 4.41 -4.66 0.31
C THR A 109 3.47 -5.79 0.74
N VAL A 110 3.41 -6.87 -0.03
CA VAL A 110 2.52 -8.01 0.20
C VAL A 110 3.32 -9.28 0.09
N ILE A 111 3.11 -10.17 1.05
CA ILE A 111 3.55 -11.57 1.02
C ILE A 111 2.30 -12.44 1.05
N SER A 112 2.29 -13.55 0.31
CA SER A 112 1.19 -14.51 0.32
C SER A 112 1.68 -15.89 0.74
N VAL A 113 0.91 -16.56 1.59
CA VAL A 113 1.13 -17.95 1.99
C VAL A 113 -0.06 -18.78 1.51
N ILE A 114 0.22 -19.91 0.87
CA ILE A 114 -0.82 -20.85 0.44
C ILE A 114 -1.23 -21.70 1.63
N ILE A 115 -2.54 -21.79 1.85
CA ILE A 115 -3.13 -22.74 2.80
C ILE A 115 -3.11 -24.10 2.10
N LYS A 116 -2.10 -24.90 2.40
CA LYS A 116 -2.17 -26.35 2.12
C LYS A 116 -2.96 -26.98 3.26
N ASP A 117 -3.80 -27.94 2.89
CA ASP A 117 -4.67 -28.74 3.76
C ASP A 117 -6.09 -28.18 3.97
N LYS A 118 -6.99 -28.61 3.08
CA LYS A 118 -8.26 -29.17 3.54
C LYS A 118 -8.01 -30.68 3.65
N LEU A 119 -7.64 -31.16 4.84
CA LEU A 119 -7.91 -32.56 5.20
C LEU A 119 -9.43 -32.79 5.13
#